data_AF-A0A524PWY1-F1
#
_entry.id   AF-A0A524PWY1-F1
#
_cell.length_a   1.000
_cell.length_b   1.000
_cell.length_c   1.000
_cell.angle_alpha   90.00
_cell.angle_beta   90.00
_cell.angle_gamma   90.00
#
_symmetry.space_group_name_H-M   'P 1'
#
loop_
_entity.id
_entity.type
_entity.pdbx_description
1 polymer ?
#
loop_
_entity_poly.entity_id
_entity_poly.type
_entity_poly.pdbx_seq_one_letter_code
_entity_poly.pdbx_strand_id
1 'polypeptide(L)'
;MMREVDSYQVERFILNGVEILKGPQLWAGKHIPLIPEYGIRSVINGREIIRGKVRKGKDAQRIYNYATSAIVQTAAQSAKDFYWMTAEQASGHVEDLEKMNVDQNPVYFFTPDPNNPGPPIKGTGPTVQQALLAQVAQAREDISASVGAGVGVEDGTAADNRSGQAIREGNVNREKGNSIYFNNHVRAVTYTGVQLVDLISKLWTTQRQARIIKPDGEEDFVTVNQTIVDPKTMGEIIVNDLSQGSVDVRVDVGPAYASQRQQGADQLTKLASENPAFAEDTPDLIAKNLDVPGAKELSTRLRRRGVLNGTIEPTDEEREEFKLDLREQIKQQLLPAIREEVKNEASIRLIEAQSAQLNAEAQNLHAAVAAK
;
A
#
# COMPACT_ATOMS: atom_id res chain seq x y z
N MET A 1 -26.90 -3.86 -38.52
CA MET A 1 -26.04 -3.60 -39.70
C MET A 1 -24.62 -3.96 -39.29
N MET A 2 -24.09 -5.10 -39.75
CA MET A 2 -22.72 -5.51 -39.40
C MET A 2 -21.74 -4.67 -40.22
N ARG A 3 -20.73 -4.09 -39.55
CA ARG A 3 -19.68 -3.30 -40.17
C ARG A 3 -18.47 -4.21 -40.39
N GLU A 4 -17.99 -4.31 -41.63
CA GLU A 4 -16.69 -4.95 -41.90
C GLU A 4 -15.56 -4.06 -41.39
N VAL A 5 -14.64 -4.66 -40.65
CA VAL A 5 -13.50 -3.99 -40.02
C VAL A 5 -12.28 -4.90 -40.14
N ASP A 6 -11.15 -4.34 -40.58
CA ASP A 6 -9.87 -5.05 -40.60
C ASP A 6 -9.43 -5.38 -39.16
N SER A 7 -9.08 -6.64 -38.91
CA SER A 7 -8.67 -7.13 -37.59
C SER A 7 -7.41 -8.00 -37.68
N TYR A 8 -6.75 -8.19 -36.55
CA TYR A 8 -5.53 -8.99 -36.43
C TYR A 8 -5.83 -10.34 -35.78
N GLN A 9 -5.17 -11.38 -36.26
CA GLN A 9 -5.22 -12.73 -35.71
C GLN A 9 -3.82 -13.16 -35.25
N VAL A 10 -3.75 -13.82 -34.10
CA VAL A 10 -2.49 -14.33 -33.54
C VAL A 10 -2.38 -15.82 -33.83
N GLU A 11 -1.24 -16.21 -34.38
CA GLU A 11 -0.92 -17.62 -34.67
C GLU A 11 0.37 -18.01 -33.95
N ARG A 12 0.37 -19.21 -33.37
CA ARG A 12 1.54 -19.80 -32.73
C ARG A 12 2.21 -20.79 -33.66
N PHE A 13 3.48 -20.56 -33.91
CA PHE A 13 4.40 -21.51 -34.55
C PHE A 13 5.42 -21.97 -33.52
N ILE A 14 5.68 -23.28 -33.48
CA ILE A 14 6.79 -23.89 -32.78
C ILE A 14 7.84 -24.22 -33.83
N LEU A 15 9.01 -23.62 -33.68
CA LEU A 15 10.10 -23.69 -34.64
C LEU A 15 11.39 -24.04 -33.91
N ASN A 16 12.26 -24.79 -34.60
CA ASN A 16 13.65 -24.90 -34.23
C ASN A 16 14.47 -23.94 -35.11
N GLY A 17 15.79 -23.85 -34.94
CA GLY A 17 16.64 -22.93 -35.71
C GLY A 17 16.70 -23.20 -37.23
N VAL A 18 16.03 -24.25 -37.74
CA VAL A 18 16.11 -24.72 -39.13
C VAL A 18 14.72 -24.88 -39.77
N GLU A 19 13.74 -25.44 -39.07
CA GLU A 19 12.42 -25.80 -39.57
C GLU A 19 11.30 -25.47 -38.57
N ILE A 20 10.08 -25.41 -39.09
CA ILE A 20 8.86 -25.28 -38.30
C ILE A 20 8.43 -26.69 -37.89
N LEU A 21 8.47 -26.98 -36.60
CA LEU A 21 8.08 -28.27 -36.04
C LEU A 21 6.56 -28.41 -35.95
N LYS A 22 5.86 -27.33 -35.61
CA LYS A 22 4.41 -27.34 -35.40
C LYS A 22 3.78 -25.98 -35.67
N GLY A 23 2.78 -25.92 -36.53
CA GLY A 23 2.01 -24.71 -36.78
C GLY A 23 1.33 -24.73 -38.15
N PRO A 24 0.38 -23.82 -38.41
CA PRO A 24 -0.11 -22.76 -37.52
C PRO A 24 -1.11 -23.28 -36.47
N GLN A 25 -0.97 -22.83 -35.22
CA GLN A 25 -2.00 -23.03 -34.19
C GLN A 25 -2.66 -21.69 -33.90
N LEU A 26 -3.96 -21.60 -34.18
CA LEU A 26 -4.75 -20.39 -33.96
C LEU A 26 -4.87 -20.11 -32.47
N TRP A 27 -4.56 -18.88 -32.08
CA TRP A 27 -4.79 -18.38 -30.72
C TRP A 27 -6.15 -17.67 -30.66
N ALA A 28 -6.91 -17.95 -29.61
CA ALA A 28 -8.25 -17.36 -29.44
C ALA A 28 -8.19 -15.86 -29.11
N GLY A 29 -7.10 -15.40 -28.48
CA GLY A 29 -6.93 -14.00 -28.10
C GLY A 29 -6.44 -13.11 -29.24
N LYS A 30 -6.71 -11.80 -29.12
CA LYS A 30 -6.19 -10.74 -30.00
C LYS A 30 -4.72 -10.41 -29.70
N HIS A 31 -4.28 -10.64 -28.47
CA HIS A 31 -2.95 -10.28 -27.99
C HIS A 31 -2.01 -11.48 -27.94
N ILE A 32 -0.71 -11.24 -28.10
CA ILE A 32 0.33 -12.27 -27.91
C ILE A 32 0.33 -12.69 -26.44
N PRO A 33 0.22 -13.99 -26.11
CA PRO A 33 0.09 -14.50 -24.74
C PRO A 33 1.41 -14.54 -23.97
N LEU A 34 2.25 -13.52 -24.15
CA LEU A 34 3.50 -13.31 -23.43
C LEU A 34 3.50 -11.89 -22.92
N ILE A 35 3.50 -11.74 -21.59
CA ILE A 35 3.61 -10.46 -20.92
C ILE A 35 5.05 -10.30 -20.42
N PRO A 36 5.89 -9.50 -21.11
CA PRO A 36 7.23 -9.22 -20.62
C PRO A 36 7.18 -8.19 -19.49
N GLU A 37 7.83 -8.50 -18.37
CA GLU A 37 8.09 -7.54 -17.31
C GLU A 37 9.48 -6.95 -17.47
N TYR A 38 9.55 -5.63 -17.63
CA TYR A 38 10.81 -4.92 -17.88
C TYR A 38 11.30 -4.18 -16.63
N GLY A 39 12.63 -4.09 -16.50
CA GLY A 39 13.26 -3.16 -15.57
C GLY A 39 13.28 -1.73 -16.13
N ILE A 40 14.40 -1.03 -16.00
CA ILE A 40 14.55 0.30 -16.58
C ILE A 40 14.79 0.16 -18.09
N ARG A 41 13.86 0.68 -18.89
CA ARG A 41 13.96 0.81 -20.34
C ARG A 41 14.49 2.18 -20.71
N SER A 42 15.56 2.22 -21.50
CA SER A 42 16.10 3.47 -22.07
C SER A 42 16.42 3.24 -23.54
N VAL A 43 16.03 4.19 -24.40
CA VAL A 43 16.37 4.15 -25.83
C VAL A 43 17.57 5.07 -26.04
N ILE A 44 18.70 4.50 -26.48
CA ILE A 44 19.93 5.25 -26.79
C ILE A 44 20.33 4.88 -28.22
N ASN A 45 20.48 5.87 -29.10
CA ASN A 45 20.85 5.69 -30.51
C ASN A 45 19.95 4.67 -31.25
N GLY A 46 18.64 4.72 -31.00
CA GLY A 46 17.67 3.81 -31.62
C GLY A 46 17.72 2.37 -31.10
N ARG A 47 18.61 2.05 -30.15
CA ARG A 47 18.67 0.75 -29.48
C ARG A 47 18.01 0.83 -28.11
N GLU A 48 17.14 -0.13 -27.86
CA GLU A 48 16.54 -0.31 -26.55
C GLU A 48 17.52 -1.04 -25.63
N ILE A 49 17.85 -0.39 -24.52
CA ILE A 49 18.64 -0.98 -23.44
C ILE A 49 17.72 -1.18 -22.25
N ILE A 50 17.56 -2.45 -21.87
CA ILE A 50 16.83 -2.85 -20.68
C ILE A 50 17.86 -3.21 -19.61
N ARG A 51 17.72 -2.65 -18.41
CA ARG A 51 18.62 -2.95 -17.30
C ARG A 51 17.88 -3.08 -15.98
N GLY A 52 18.37 -3.99 -15.14
CA GLY A 52 17.97 -4.10 -13.75
C GLY A 52 18.69 -3.12 -12.83
N LYS A 53 18.27 -3.11 -11.57
CA LYS A 53 18.75 -2.19 -10.52
C LYS A 53 20.25 -2.32 -10.25
N VAL A 54 20.71 -3.57 -10.16
CA VAL A 54 22.08 -3.94 -9.81
C VAL A 54 23.10 -3.59 -10.89
N ARG A 55 22.68 -3.28 -12.13
CA ARG A 55 23.60 -3.09 -13.27
C ARG A 55 24.68 -2.03 -13.00
N LYS A 56 24.32 -0.93 -12.33
CA LYS A 56 25.25 0.17 -12.00
C LYS A 56 26.19 -0.13 -10.83
N GLY A 57 25.78 -1.01 -9.90
CA GLY A 57 26.60 -1.37 -8.74
C GLY A 57 27.66 -2.45 -9.01
N LYS A 58 27.64 -3.09 -10.18
CA LYS A 58 28.57 -4.18 -10.52
C LYS A 58 30.04 -3.77 -10.47
N ASP A 59 30.36 -2.55 -10.88
CA ASP A 59 31.75 -2.09 -10.94
C ASP A 59 32.29 -1.79 -9.54
N ALA A 60 31.51 -1.12 -8.70
CA ALA A 60 31.84 -0.91 -7.29
C ALA A 60 31.97 -2.24 -6.53
N GLN A 61 31.11 -3.23 -6.81
CA GLN A 61 31.22 -4.57 -6.22
C GLN A 61 32.52 -5.28 -6.62
N ARG A 62 33.01 -5.10 -7.86
CA ARG A 62 34.30 -5.68 -8.29
C ARG A 62 35.47 -5.06 -7.53
N ILE A 63 35.44 -3.74 -7.35
CA ILE A 63 36.45 -3.01 -6.56
C ILE A 63 36.42 -3.51 -5.11
N TYR A 64 35.23 -3.62 -4.51
CA TYR A 64 35.06 -4.13 -3.15
C TYR A 64 35.66 -5.53 -2.98
N ASN A 65 35.35 -6.44 -3.91
CA ASN A 65 35.85 -7.80 -3.88
C ASN A 65 37.39 -7.83 -4.00
N TYR A 66 37.93 -7.07 -4.95
CA TYR A 66 39.38 -6.98 -5.16
C TYR A 66 40.11 -6.41 -3.94
N ALA A 67 39.65 -5.27 -3.42
CA ALA A 67 40.29 -4.60 -2.29
C ALA A 67 40.25 -5.48 -1.03
N THR A 68 39.13 -6.18 -0.79
CA THR A 68 39.02 -7.14 0.32
C THR A 68 40.02 -8.29 0.14
N SER A 69 40.12 -8.88 -1.05
CA SER A 69 41.11 -9.92 -1.34
C SER A 69 42.54 -9.42 -1.20
N ALA A 70 42.84 -8.20 -1.64
CA ALA A 70 44.16 -7.58 -1.53
C ALA A 70 44.57 -7.33 -0.06
N ILE A 71 43.62 -6.91 0.80
CA ILE A 71 43.85 -6.76 2.24
C ILE A 71 44.19 -8.12 2.85
N VAL A 72 43.42 -9.16 2.53
CA VAL A 72 43.66 -10.52 3.03
C VAL A 72 45.01 -11.04 2.55
N GLN A 73 45.34 -10.86 1.27
CA GLN A 73 46.64 -11.26 0.72
C GLN A 73 47.79 -10.54 1.40
N THR A 74 47.68 -9.21 1.58
CA THR A 74 48.71 -8.41 2.25
C THR A 74 48.89 -8.87 3.68
N ALA A 75 47.79 -9.10 4.42
CA ALA A 75 47.85 -9.61 5.78
C ALA A 75 48.48 -11.01 5.86
N ALA A 76 48.23 -11.88 4.88
CA ALA A 76 48.78 -13.23 4.83
C ALA A 76 50.26 -13.27 4.42
N GLN A 77 50.69 -12.41 3.49
CA GLN A 77 52.05 -12.37 2.97
C GLN A 77 53.01 -11.54 3.83
N SER A 78 52.48 -10.62 4.62
CA SER A 78 53.34 -9.76 5.43
C SER A 78 54.03 -10.56 6.52
N ALA A 79 55.34 -10.34 6.66
CA ALA A 79 56.10 -10.88 7.77
C ALA A 79 55.55 -10.33 9.09
N LYS A 80 55.50 -11.17 10.12
CA LYS A 80 55.25 -10.72 11.50
C LYS A 80 56.34 -9.71 11.90
N ASP A 81 56.04 -8.82 12.85
CA ASP A 81 57.03 -7.92 13.45
C ASP A 81 58.36 -8.65 13.70
N PHE A 82 59.45 -8.09 13.22
CA PHE A 82 60.76 -8.72 13.26
C PHE A 82 61.82 -7.68 13.62
N TYR A 83 62.98 -8.15 14.07
CA TYR A 83 64.13 -7.31 14.38
C TYR A 83 65.29 -7.67 13.45
N TRP A 84 65.95 -6.66 12.90
CA TRP A 84 67.22 -6.82 12.20
C TRP A 84 68.33 -6.91 13.25
N MET A 85 69.01 -8.06 13.31
CA MET A 85 70.17 -8.30 14.17
C MET A 85 71.24 -9.08 13.41
N THR A 86 72.51 -8.91 13.78
CA THR A 86 73.61 -9.77 13.28
C THR A 86 73.69 -11.06 14.09
N ALA A 87 74.32 -12.10 13.53
CA ALA A 87 74.47 -13.39 14.23
C ALA A 87 75.32 -13.25 15.52
N GLU A 88 76.29 -12.33 15.53
CA GLU A 88 77.10 -12.03 16.71
C GLU A 88 76.26 -11.36 17.81
N GLN A 89 75.32 -10.50 17.44
CA GLN A 89 74.40 -9.85 18.39
C GLN A 89 73.44 -10.81 19.10
N ALA A 90 73.07 -11.90 18.43
CA ALA A 90 72.19 -12.94 18.97
C ALA A 90 72.92 -13.93 19.91
N SER A 91 74.26 -13.94 19.88
CA SER A 91 75.05 -14.90 20.65
C SER A 91 74.90 -14.67 22.16
N GLY A 92 74.72 -15.76 22.91
CA GLY A 92 74.54 -15.75 24.37
C GLY A 92 73.11 -15.47 24.88
N HIS A 93 72.20 -15.01 24.02
CA HIS A 93 70.82 -14.62 24.41
C HIS A 93 69.72 -15.28 23.56
N VAL A 94 70.04 -16.38 22.85
CA VAL A 94 69.12 -17.05 21.92
C VAL A 94 67.81 -17.48 22.59
N GLU A 95 67.87 -18.05 23.80
CA GLU A 95 66.67 -18.51 24.52
C GLU A 95 65.74 -17.35 24.92
N ASP A 96 66.31 -16.19 25.29
CA ASP A 96 65.55 -14.99 25.66
C ASP A 96 64.93 -14.33 24.42
N LEU A 97 65.66 -14.34 23.30
CA LEU A 97 65.21 -13.79 22.01
C LEU A 97 64.10 -14.64 21.37
N GLU A 98 64.14 -15.97 21.50
CA GLU A 98 63.07 -16.87 21.03
C GLU A 98 61.76 -16.65 21.81
N LYS A 99 61.86 -16.39 23.11
CA LYS A 99 60.70 -16.14 23.98
C LYS A 99 60.19 -14.71 23.93
N MET A 100 60.84 -13.81 23.18
CA MET A 100 60.46 -12.40 23.07
C MET A 100 59.03 -12.17 22.56
N ASN A 101 58.41 -13.15 21.89
CA ASN A 101 57.01 -13.09 21.44
C ASN A 101 56.00 -13.62 22.49
N VAL A 102 56.44 -14.25 23.58
CA VAL A 102 55.59 -14.93 24.57
C VAL A 102 55.80 -14.37 25.98
N ASP A 103 57.05 -14.12 26.37
CA ASP A 103 57.40 -13.58 27.67
C ASP A 103 57.32 -12.06 27.65
N GLN A 104 56.77 -11.46 28.71
CA GLN A 104 56.67 -10.01 28.88
C GLN A 104 57.79 -9.50 29.79
N ASN A 105 59.04 -9.87 29.48
CA ASN A 105 60.17 -9.46 30.30
C ASN A 105 60.41 -7.95 30.16
N PRO A 106 60.71 -7.24 31.27
CA PRO A 106 60.90 -5.79 31.24
C PRO A 106 62.21 -5.34 30.55
N VAL A 107 63.19 -6.24 30.42
CA VAL A 107 64.50 -5.95 29.83
C VAL A 107 64.99 -7.16 29.04
N TYR A 108 65.53 -6.92 27.85
CA TYR A 108 66.23 -7.91 27.02
C TYR A 108 67.65 -7.43 26.77
N PHE A 109 68.61 -8.36 26.82
CA PHE A 109 70.02 -8.08 26.59
C PHE A 109 70.44 -8.55 25.20
N PHE A 110 71.41 -7.85 24.61
CA PHE A 110 72.04 -8.23 23.34
C PHE A 110 73.56 -8.09 23.47
N THR A 111 74.30 -8.88 22.71
CA THR A 111 75.76 -8.80 22.68
C THR A 111 76.18 -7.73 21.66
N PRO A 112 77.05 -6.75 21.99
CA PRO A 112 77.52 -5.79 21.00
C PRO A 112 78.44 -6.44 19.96
N ASP A 113 78.10 -6.31 18.67
CA ASP A 113 78.95 -6.72 17.55
C ASP A 113 79.98 -5.60 17.25
N PRO A 114 81.29 -5.90 17.18
CA PRO A 114 82.34 -4.92 16.89
C PRO A 114 82.17 -4.17 15.55
N ASN A 115 81.54 -4.80 14.56
CA ASN A 115 81.31 -4.24 13.21
C ASN A 115 79.99 -3.47 13.11
N ASN A 116 79.02 -3.75 14.00
CA ASN A 116 77.75 -3.03 14.08
C ASN A 116 77.32 -2.85 15.55
N PRO A 117 77.90 -1.86 16.27
CA PRO A 117 77.69 -1.70 17.71
C PRO A 117 76.32 -1.12 18.09
N GLY A 118 75.42 -0.89 17.13
CA GLY A 118 74.07 -0.40 17.39
C GLY A 118 73.12 -1.48 17.92
N PRO A 119 72.06 -1.12 18.67
CA PRO A 119 71.04 -2.07 19.08
C PRO A 119 70.29 -2.65 17.87
N PRO A 120 69.69 -3.86 17.98
CA PRO A 120 68.84 -4.42 16.94
C PRO A 120 67.74 -3.44 16.51
N ILE A 121 67.59 -3.25 15.20
CA ILE A 121 66.60 -2.29 14.66
C ILE A 121 65.28 -3.02 14.47
N LYS A 122 64.20 -2.48 15.05
CA LYS A 122 62.86 -3.02 14.83
C LYS A 122 62.47 -2.83 13.37
N GLY A 123 62.27 -3.93 12.65
CA GLY A 123 61.60 -3.93 11.36
C GLY A 123 60.13 -3.56 11.54
N THR A 124 59.58 -2.78 10.63
CA THR A 124 58.14 -2.53 10.62
C THR A 124 57.44 -3.78 10.08
N GLY A 125 56.55 -4.36 10.90
CA GLY A 125 55.65 -5.42 10.44
C GLY A 125 54.54 -4.87 9.53
N PRO A 126 53.46 -5.63 9.33
CA PRO A 126 52.43 -5.28 8.36
C PRO A 126 51.74 -3.98 8.75
N THR A 127 51.99 -2.90 7.99
CA THR A 127 51.10 -1.74 8.05
C THR A 127 49.90 -2.04 7.18
N VAL A 128 48.71 -2.09 7.77
CA VAL A 128 47.47 -2.16 6.99
C VAL A 128 47.44 -0.95 6.05
N GLN A 129 47.34 -1.19 4.75
CA GLN A 129 47.27 -0.12 3.77
C GLN A 129 45.95 0.63 3.96
N GLN A 130 46.02 1.78 4.63
CA GLN A 130 44.86 2.63 4.92
C GLN A 130 44.11 3.03 3.64
N ALA A 131 44.81 3.16 2.51
CA ALA A 131 44.21 3.42 1.21
C ALA A 131 43.21 2.33 0.77
N LEU A 132 43.54 1.04 0.99
CA LEU A 132 42.63 -0.06 0.65
C LEU A 132 41.41 -0.09 1.56
N LEU A 133 41.57 0.20 2.86
CA LEU A 133 40.45 0.31 3.78
C LEU A 133 39.51 1.47 3.42
N ALA A 134 40.06 2.63 3.07
CA ALA A 134 39.28 3.77 2.59
C ALA A 134 38.54 3.42 1.29
N GLN A 135 39.18 2.69 0.38
CA GLN A 135 38.57 2.26 -0.88
C GLN A 135 37.43 1.25 -0.66
N VAL A 136 37.56 0.34 0.32
CA VAL A 136 36.48 -0.58 0.71
C VAL A 136 35.27 0.20 1.26
N ALA A 137 35.52 1.21 2.11
CA ALA A 137 34.46 2.06 2.65
C ALA A 137 33.75 2.84 1.53
N GLN A 138 34.51 3.45 0.61
CA GLN A 138 33.96 4.17 -0.53
C GLN A 138 33.18 3.24 -1.47
N ALA A 139 33.69 2.04 -1.76
CA ALA A 139 33.00 1.09 -2.62
C ALA A 139 31.66 0.64 -2.01
N ARG A 140 31.57 0.49 -0.68
CA ARG A 140 30.29 0.22 0.01
C ARG A 140 29.30 1.36 -0.18
N GLU A 141 29.77 2.60 -0.04
CA GLU A 141 28.97 3.81 -0.27
C GLU A 141 28.44 3.86 -1.71
N ASP A 142 29.32 3.65 -2.69
CA ASP A 142 28.98 3.67 -4.11
C ASP A 142 27.99 2.56 -4.49
N ILE A 143 28.09 1.37 -3.89
CA ILE A 143 27.11 0.28 -4.07
C ILE A 143 25.74 0.72 -3.54
N SER A 144 25.68 1.26 -2.33
CA SER A 144 24.42 1.67 -1.73
C SER A 144 23.78 2.83 -2.49
N ALA A 145 24.56 3.84 -2.84
CA ALA A 145 24.14 4.99 -3.64
C ALA A 145 23.64 4.58 -5.04
N SER A 146 24.35 3.67 -5.73
CA SER A 146 23.97 3.22 -7.08
C SER A 146 22.72 2.34 -7.10
N VAL A 147 22.47 1.60 -6.01
CA VAL A 147 21.25 0.80 -5.79
C VAL A 147 20.14 1.69 -5.17
N GLY A 148 20.37 2.97 -4.89
CA GLY A 148 19.33 3.85 -4.35
C GLY A 148 18.76 3.37 -3.00
N ALA A 149 19.48 2.50 -2.29
CA ALA A 149 19.32 2.38 -0.86
C ALA A 149 20.09 3.57 -0.30
N GLY A 150 19.37 4.63 0.05
CA GLY A 150 20.01 5.81 0.63
C GLY A 150 20.97 5.37 1.74
N VAL A 151 22.23 5.76 1.62
CA VAL A 151 23.18 5.65 2.73
C VAL A 151 22.67 6.59 3.81
N GLY A 152 22.43 5.99 4.94
CA GLY A 152 21.45 6.46 5.91
C GLY A 152 20.77 5.23 6.44
N VAL A 153 21.60 4.28 6.90
CA VAL A 153 21.20 3.31 7.91
C VAL A 153 20.49 4.17 8.95
N GLU A 154 19.19 3.96 9.14
CA GLU A 154 18.61 4.15 10.46
C GLU A 154 19.37 3.17 11.33
N ASP A 155 20.54 3.61 11.77
CA ASP A 155 21.30 2.95 12.79
C ASP A 155 20.34 3.04 13.97
N GLY A 156 19.67 1.94 14.32
CA GLY A 156 18.72 1.89 15.44
C GLY A 156 19.37 2.25 16.79
N THR A 157 20.63 2.65 16.76
CA THR A 157 21.50 3.13 17.81
C THR A 157 21.56 4.66 17.90
N ALA A 158 21.16 5.40 16.85
CA ALA A 158 21.00 6.85 16.93
C ALA A 158 19.61 7.16 17.47
N ALA A 159 19.53 7.82 18.63
CA ALA A 159 18.29 8.39 19.15
C ALA A 159 17.76 9.45 18.18
N ASP A 160 17.01 9.00 17.18
CA ASP A 160 16.55 9.84 16.08
C ASP A 160 15.37 10.67 16.56
N ASN A 161 15.61 11.93 16.93
CA ASN A 161 14.60 12.90 17.36
C ASN A 161 13.70 13.37 16.19
N ARG A 162 13.59 12.57 15.12
CA ARG A 162 12.73 12.89 13.97
C ARG A 162 11.29 12.54 14.30
N SER A 163 10.39 13.47 14.00
CA SER A 163 8.95 13.21 14.04
C SER A 163 8.61 11.98 13.21
N GLY A 164 7.65 11.15 13.67
CA GLY A 164 7.17 10.00 12.91
C GLY A 164 6.67 10.37 11.49
N GLN A 165 6.28 11.64 11.27
CA GLN A 165 6.01 12.16 9.93
C GLN A 165 7.27 12.23 9.05
N ALA A 166 8.39 12.71 9.57
CA ALA A 166 9.65 12.78 8.83
C ALA A 166 10.21 11.39 8.51
N ILE A 167 10.01 10.40 9.39
CA ILE A 167 10.37 8.99 9.13
C ILE A 167 9.51 8.43 7.98
N ARG A 168 8.19 8.68 8.00
CA ARG A 168 7.29 8.27 6.91
C ARG A 168 7.67 8.91 5.58
N GLU A 169 7.94 10.22 5.57
CA GLU A 169 8.38 10.93 4.37
C GLU A 169 9.76 10.44 3.87
N GLY A 170 10.66 10.10 4.79
CA GLY A 170 11.94 9.44 4.50
C GLY A 170 11.75 8.09 3.82
N ASN A 171 10.84 7.26 4.33
CA ASN A 171 10.51 5.95 3.75
C ASN A 171 9.88 6.08 2.36
N VAL A 172 8.96 7.03 2.16
CA VAL A 172 8.39 7.34 0.84
C VAL A 172 9.50 7.74 -0.15
N ASN A 173 10.47 8.55 0.29
CA ASN A 173 11.60 8.93 -0.55
C ASN A 173 12.54 7.77 -0.88
N ARG A 174 12.71 6.79 0.03
CA ARG A 174 13.46 5.54 -0.26
C ARG A 174 12.70 4.64 -1.24
N GLU A 175 11.38 4.53 -1.09
CA GLU A 175 10.52 3.73 -1.98
C GLU A 175 10.47 4.28 -3.41
N LYS A 176 10.61 5.59 -3.60
CA LYS A 176 10.71 6.21 -4.95
C LYS A 176 11.79 5.55 -5.81
N GLY A 177 12.91 5.11 -5.24
CA GLY A 177 13.98 4.41 -5.97
C GLY A 177 13.56 3.06 -6.56
N ASN A 178 12.58 2.39 -5.94
CA ASN A 178 12.04 1.10 -6.39
C ASN A 178 10.74 1.24 -7.20
N SER A 179 10.09 2.41 -7.15
CA SER A 179 8.80 2.67 -7.79
C SER A 179 8.75 2.31 -9.27
N ILE A 180 9.85 2.45 -10.03
CA ILE A 180 9.88 2.11 -11.46
C ILE A 180 9.61 0.62 -11.69
N TYR A 181 10.21 -0.25 -10.87
CA TYR A 181 10.02 -1.71 -10.99
C TYR A 181 8.61 -2.09 -10.59
N PHE A 182 8.13 -1.51 -9.49
CA PHE A 182 6.75 -1.73 -9.05
C PHE A 182 5.74 -1.26 -10.12
N ASN A 183 5.91 -0.07 -10.68
CA ASN A 183 5.05 0.45 -11.74
C ASN A 183 5.07 -0.43 -13.00
N ASN A 184 6.23 -0.98 -13.36
CA ASN A 184 6.32 -1.91 -14.49
C ASN A 184 5.62 -3.24 -14.19
N HIS A 185 5.72 -3.74 -12.96
CA HIS A 185 4.96 -4.89 -12.50
C HIS A 185 3.45 -4.62 -12.58
N VAL A 186 2.99 -3.47 -12.08
CA VAL A 186 1.59 -3.03 -12.20
C VAL A 186 1.13 -3.03 -13.64
N ARG A 187 1.91 -2.44 -14.56
CA ARG A 187 1.60 -2.42 -15.99
C ARG A 187 1.50 -3.83 -16.58
N ALA A 188 2.39 -4.75 -16.17
CA ALA A 188 2.34 -6.15 -16.60
C ALA A 188 1.07 -6.86 -16.08
N VAL A 189 0.69 -6.64 -14.82
CA VAL A 189 -0.56 -7.16 -14.25
C VAL A 189 -1.78 -6.58 -14.95
N THR A 190 -1.81 -5.28 -15.23
CA THR A 190 -2.89 -4.64 -16.01
C THR A 190 -3.01 -5.25 -17.39
N TYR A 191 -1.90 -5.39 -18.10
CA TYR A 191 -1.91 -5.99 -19.43
C TYR A 191 -2.35 -7.46 -19.39
N THR A 192 -1.98 -8.20 -18.35
CA THR A 192 -2.47 -9.56 -18.12
C THR A 192 -4.00 -9.58 -17.94
N GLY A 193 -4.55 -8.65 -17.16
CA GLY A 193 -5.99 -8.50 -17.01
C GLY A 193 -6.71 -8.20 -18.33
N VAL A 194 -6.17 -7.30 -19.15
CA VAL A 194 -6.70 -7.00 -20.49
C VAL A 194 -6.73 -8.26 -21.38
N GLN A 195 -5.67 -9.07 -21.35
CA GLN A 195 -5.63 -10.34 -22.09
C GLN A 195 -6.65 -11.35 -21.54
N LEU A 196 -6.81 -11.43 -20.22
CA LEU A 196 -7.77 -12.34 -19.60
C LEU A 196 -9.21 -11.97 -19.95
N VAL A 197 -9.58 -10.68 -19.96
CA VAL A 197 -10.93 -10.25 -20.34
C VAL A 197 -11.25 -10.59 -21.79
N ASP A 198 -10.30 -10.38 -22.71
CA ASP A 198 -10.44 -10.80 -24.12
C ASP A 198 -10.65 -12.31 -24.25
N LEU A 199 -9.92 -13.12 -23.47
CA LEU A 199 -10.04 -14.58 -23.51
C LEU A 199 -11.31 -15.10 -22.81
N ILE A 200 -11.72 -14.49 -21.70
CA ILE A 200 -12.89 -14.89 -20.90
C ILE A 200 -14.16 -14.85 -21.76
N SER A 201 -14.35 -13.77 -22.53
CA SER A 201 -15.52 -13.63 -23.41
C SER A 201 -15.65 -14.77 -24.45
N LYS A 202 -14.51 -15.37 -24.85
CA LYS A 202 -14.45 -16.42 -25.87
C LYS A 202 -14.45 -17.83 -25.30
N LEU A 203 -13.90 -18.02 -24.10
CA LEU A 203 -13.74 -19.34 -23.47
C LEU A 203 -14.86 -19.68 -22.49
N TRP A 204 -15.52 -18.70 -21.88
CA TRP A 204 -16.59 -18.96 -20.89
C TRP A 204 -17.95 -19.09 -21.57
N THR A 205 -18.15 -20.23 -22.25
CA THR A 205 -19.41 -20.55 -22.94
C THR A 205 -20.46 -21.21 -22.02
N THR A 206 -20.04 -21.76 -20.87
CA THR A 206 -20.93 -22.48 -19.94
C THR A 206 -21.41 -21.59 -18.79
N GLN A 207 -22.55 -21.95 -18.19
CA GLN A 207 -23.04 -21.35 -16.95
C GLN A 207 -22.05 -21.58 -15.79
N ARG A 208 -21.73 -20.52 -15.04
CA ARG A 208 -20.83 -20.62 -13.88
C ARG A 208 -21.09 -19.53 -12.85
N GLN A 209 -20.76 -19.80 -11.58
CA GLN A 209 -20.70 -18.76 -10.55
C GLN A 209 -19.33 -18.09 -10.57
N ALA A 210 -19.32 -16.76 -10.60
CA ALA A 210 -18.12 -15.93 -10.53
C ALA A 210 -18.22 -15.03 -9.29
N ARG A 211 -17.14 -14.97 -8.51
CA ARG A 211 -17.03 -14.03 -7.38
C ARG A 211 -16.66 -12.66 -7.94
N ILE A 212 -17.46 -11.66 -7.62
CA ILE A 212 -17.18 -10.25 -7.90
C ILE A 212 -16.84 -9.54 -6.60
N ILE A 213 -15.99 -8.51 -6.70
CA ILE A 213 -15.65 -7.64 -5.58
C ILE A 213 -16.27 -6.28 -5.91
N LYS A 214 -17.18 -5.80 -5.06
CA LYS A 214 -17.79 -4.47 -5.19
C LYS A 214 -16.73 -3.40 -4.86
N PRO A 215 -16.90 -2.13 -5.29
CA PRO A 215 -15.97 -1.05 -4.94
C PRO A 215 -15.72 -0.88 -3.44
N ASP A 216 -16.68 -1.28 -2.60
CA ASP A 216 -16.59 -1.29 -1.15
C ASP A 216 -15.77 -2.45 -0.56
N GLY A 217 -15.24 -3.36 -1.40
CA GLY A 217 -14.47 -4.53 -0.97
C GLY A 217 -15.33 -5.70 -0.48
N GLU A 218 -16.66 -5.57 -0.52
CA GLU A 218 -17.57 -6.68 -0.27
C GLU A 218 -17.61 -7.65 -1.45
N GLU A 219 -17.72 -8.93 -1.13
CA GLU A 219 -17.66 -10.01 -2.09
C GLU A 219 -19.05 -10.55 -2.34
N ASP A 220 -19.38 -10.72 -3.61
CA ASP A 220 -20.68 -11.22 -4.04
C ASP A 220 -20.48 -12.34 -5.08
N PHE A 221 -21.41 -13.29 -5.14
CA PHE A 221 -21.37 -14.40 -6.09
C PHE A 221 -22.44 -14.21 -7.14
N VAL A 222 -22.02 -13.86 -8.36
CA VAL A 222 -22.94 -13.68 -9.50
C VAL A 222 -22.88 -14.90 -10.39
N THR A 223 -24.04 -15.43 -10.78
CA THR A 223 -24.13 -16.49 -11.79
C THR A 223 -24.08 -15.86 -13.18
N VAL A 224 -23.13 -16.30 -13.98
CA VAL A 224 -22.86 -15.86 -15.36
C VAL A 224 -23.42 -16.88 -16.34
N ASN A 225 -23.95 -16.40 -17.48
CA ASN A 225 -24.58 -17.21 -18.53
C ASN A 225 -25.73 -18.09 -18.01
N GLN A 226 -26.62 -17.52 -17.18
CA GLN A 226 -27.81 -18.23 -16.71
C GLN A 226 -28.93 -18.11 -17.73
N THR A 227 -29.38 -19.22 -18.30
CA THR A 227 -30.57 -19.22 -19.15
C THR A 227 -31.80 -19.12 -18.25
N ILE A 228 -32.50 -17.99 -18.31
CA ILE A 228 -33.78 -17.79 -17.64
C ILE A 228 -34.87 -17.68 -18.70
N VAL A 229 -35.97 -18.39 -18.51
CA VAL A 229 -37.16 -18.24 -19.34
C VAL A 229 -37.90 -17.00 -18.88
N ASP A 230 -37.98 -15.98 -19.74
CA ASP A 230 -38.65 -14.72 -19.41
C ASP A 230 -40.17 -14.91 -19.38
N PRO A 231 -40.85 -14.68 -18.23
CA PRO A 231 -42.28 -14.92 -18.08
C PRO A 231 -43.17 -14.00 -18.94
N LYS A 232 -42.63 -12.93 -19.53
CA LYS A 232 -43.39 -12.03 -20.42
C LYS A 232 -43.29 -12.39 -21.91
N THR A 233 -42.23 -13.07 -22.30
CA THR A 233 -41.86 -13.19 -23.72
C THR A 233 -41.76 -14.65 -24.19
N MET A 234 -41.82 -15.64 -23.28
CA MET A 234 -41.64 -17.09 -23.54
C MET A 234 -40.37 -17.43 -24.36
N GLY A 235 -39.41 -16.50 -24.45
CA GLY A 235 -38.11 -16.69 -25.06
C GLY A 235 -37.07 -17.03 -23.99
N GLU A 236 -36.14 -17.92 -24.33
CA GLU A 236 -34.94 -18.15 -23.52
C GLU A 236 -34.04 -16.91 -23.63
N ILE A 237 -33.85 -16.21 -22.51
CA ILE A 237 -32.91 -15.09 -22.43
C ILE A 237 -31.74 -15.53 -21.56
N ILE A 238 -30.52 -15.41 -22.10
CA ILE A 238 -29.30 -15.62 -21.34
C ILE A 238 -29.05 -14.36 -20.51
N VAL A 239 -29.19 -14.48 -19.19
CA VAL A 239 -28.90 -13.42 -18.24
C VAL A 239 -27.39 -13.39 -17.98
N ASN A 240 -26.82 -12.18 -17.99
CA ASN A 240 -25.38 -11.93 -17.84
C ASN A 240 -24.52 -12.62 -18.92
N ASP A 241 -24.85 -12.39 -20.19
CA ASP A 241 -24.07 -12.85 -21.33
C ASP A 241 -22.77 -12.02 -21.48
N LEU A 242 -21.62 -12.68 -21.27
CA LEU A 242 -20.30 -12.05 -21.40
C LEU A 242 -19.84 -11.83 -22.86
N SER A 243 -20.56 -12.38 -23.84
CA SER A 243 -20.20 -12.24 -25.26
C SER A 243 -20.63 -10.89 -25.86
N GLN A 244 -21.64 -10.24 -25.25
CA GLN A 244 -22.24 -8.98 -25.72
C GLN A 244 -21.68 -7.74 -24.98
N GLY A 245 -21.04 -7.92 -23.83
CA GLY A 245 -20.54 -6.83 -22.99
C GLY A 245 -19.09 -6.46 -23.25
N SER A 246 -18.79 -5.18 -23.48
CA SER A 246 -17.42 -4.67 -23.46
C SER A 246 -17.01 -4.39 -22.01
N VAL A 247 -16.09 -5.18 -21.47
CA VAL A 247 -15.51 -4.96 -20.13
C VAL A 247 -14.09 -4.42 -20.31
N ASP A 248 -13.73 -3.40 -19.53
CA ASP A 248 -12.36 -2.89 -19.45
C ASP A 248 -11.76 -3.26 -18.10
N VAL A 249 -10.45 -3.49 -18.07
CA VAL A 249 -9.73 -3.81 -16.84
C VAL A 249 -9.04 -2.57 -16.32
N ARG A 250 -9.54 -2.07 -15.20
CA ARG A 250 -8.82 -1.10 -14.39
C ARG A 250 -8.14 -1.83 -13.24
N VAL A 251 -6.81 -1.84 -13.26
CA VAL A 251 -6.05 -2.24 -12.07
C VAL A 251 -5.84 -0.99 -11.23
N ASP A 252 -6.46 -0.97 -10.06
CA ASP A 252 -6.13 0.00 -9.04
C ASP A 252 -4.97 -0.53 -8.20
N VAL A 253 -3.85 0.20 -8.21
CA VAL A 253 -2.70 -0.11 -7.36
C VAL A 253 -2.48 1.08 -6.45
N GLY A 254 -3.36 1.16 -5.45
CA GLY A 254 -3.18 2.02 -4.30
C GLY A 254 -2.18 1.45 -3.30
N PRO A 255 -1.76 2.25 -2.31
CA PRO A 255 -1.14 1.67 -1.11
C PRO A 255 -2.12 0.65 -0.53
N ALA A 256 -1.60 -0.40 0.12
CA ALA A 256 -2.43 -1.50 0.64
C ALA A 256 -3.70 -0.93 1.31
N TYR A 257 -4.87 -1.55 1.12
CA TYR A 257 -6.15 -1.03 1.66
C TYR A 257 -6.04 -0.54 3.11
N ALA A 258 -5.23 -1.20 3.94
CA ALA A 258 -4.89 -0.75 5.29
C ALA A 258 -4.31 0.68 5.36
N SER A 259 -3.34 1.00 4.50
CA SER A 259 -2.73 2.33 4.39
C SER A 259 -3.68 3.38 3.81
N GLN A 260 -4.53 3.04 2.84
CA GLN A 260 -5.56 3.99 2.35
C GLN A 260 -6.58 4.31 3.44
N ARG A 261 -7.04 3.29 4.18
CA ARG A 261 -7.94 3.49 5.32
C ARG A 261 -7.29 4.33 6.42
N GLN A 262 -6.02 4.08 6.73
CA GLN A 262 -5.28 4.86 7.71
C GLN A 262 -5.11 6.33 7.28
N GLN A 263 -4.72 6.59 6.03
CA GLN A 263 -4.61 7.95 5.49
C GLN A 263 -5.97 8.64 5.42
N GLY A 264 -7.03 7.92 5.04
CA GLY A 264 -8.40 8.40 5.03
C GLY A 264 -8.89 8.75 6.43
N ALA A 265 -8.62 7.90 7.42
CA ALA A 265 -8.93 8.15 8.82
C ALA A 265 -8.18 9.39 9.35
N ASP A 266 -6.89 9.53 9.05
CA ASP A 266 -6.10 10.71 9.44
C ASP A 266 -6.65 11.99 8.81
N GLN A 267 -7.00 11.97 7.51
CA GLN A 267 -7.59 13.12 6.82
C GLN A 267 -8.97 13.48 7.37
N LEU A 268 -9.83 12.48 7.58
CA LEU A 268 -11.17 12.68 8.13
C LEU A 268 -11.11 13.18 9.58
N THR A 269 -10.19 12.68 10.40
CA THR A 269 -9.99 13.16 11.78
C THR A 269 -9.50 14.61 11.79
N LYS A 270 -8.64 14.98 10.84
CA LYS A 270 -8.19 16.36 10.68
C LYS A 270 -9.34 17.28 10.26
N LEU A 271 -10.14 16.89 9.26
CA LEU A 271 -11.32 17.64 8.82
C LEU A 271 -12.37 17.78 9.94
N ALA A 272 -12.59 16.72 10.73
CA ALA A 272 -13.48 16.76 11.88
C ALA A 272 -12.98 17.69 13.00
N SER A 273 -11.65 17.81 13.16
CA SER A 273 -11.05 18.76 14.11
C SER A 273 -11.15 20.21 13.64
N GLU A 274 -11.10 20.44 12.33
CA GLU A 274 -11.17 21.78 11.71
C GLU A 274 -12.62 22.27 11.55
N ASN A 275 -13.58 21.37 11.34
CA ASN A 275 -15.00 21.70 11.20
C ASN A 275 -15.88 20.79 12.07
N PRO A 276 -16.37 21.29 13.23
CA PRO A 276 -17.25 20.54 14.11
C PRO A 276 -18.57 20.09 13.46
N ALA A 277 -19.11 20.83 12.48
CA ALA A 277 -20.35 20.46 11.79
C ALA A 277 -20.17 19.19 10.92
N PHE A 278 -18.98 19.01 10.32
CA PHE A 278 -18.66 17.81 9.56
C PHE A 278 -18.61 16.55 10.44
N ALA A 279 -18.19 16.71 11.70
CA ALA A 279 -18.15 15.63 12.68
C ALA A 279 -19.56 15.20 13.14
N GLU A 280 -20.54 16.11 13.12
CA GLU A 280 -21.93 15.82 13.49
C GLU A 280 -22.68 15.08 12.37
N ASP A 281 -22.46 15.47 11.11
CA ASP A 281 -23.21 14.92 9.96
C ASP A 281 -22.62 13.61 9.41
N THR A 282 -21.31 13.38 9.58
CA THR A 282 -20.59 12.23 8.96
C THR A 282 -19.76 11.36 9.92
N PRO A 283 -20.23 11.06 11.15
CA PRO A 283 -19.47 10.22 12.08
C PRO A 283 -19.35 8.75 11.61
N ASP A 284 -20.25 8.30 10.74
CA ASP A 284 -20.28 6.95 10.16
C ASP A 284 -19.11 6.71 9.19
N LEU A 285 -18.75 7.71 8.37
CA LEU A 285 -17.62 7.64 7.43
C LEU A 285 -16.26 7.60 8.15
N ILE A 286 -16.16 8.32 9.28
CA ILE A 286 -14.98 8.27 10.15
C ILE A 286 -14.85 6.88 10.77
N ALA A 287 -15.95 6.34 11.31
CA ALA A 287 -16.00 5.01 11.89
C ALA A 287 -15.69 3.89 10.87
N LYS A 288 -16.15 4.02 9.61
CA LYS A 288 -15.88 3.04 8.54
C LYS A 288 -14.38 2.96 8.18
N ASN A 289 -13.65 4.07 8.30
CA ASN A 289 -12.22 4.15 7.95
C ASN A 289 -11.27 3.86 9.12
N LEU A 290 -11.77 3.86 10.37
CA LEU A 290 -10.97 3.51 11.54
C LEU A 290 -10.68 2.00 11.59
N ASP A 291 -9.40 1.64 11.69
CA ASP A 291 -8.96 0.24 11.81
C ASP A 291 -9.05 -0.25 13.26
N VAL A 292 -10.26 -0.18 13.84
CA VAL A 292 -10.54 -0.63 15.20
C VAL A 292 -11.44 -1.86 15.21
N PRO A 293 -11.25 -2.81 16.14
CA PRO A 293 -12.20 -3.90 16.35
C PRO A 293 -13.60 -3.32 16.62
N GLY A 294 -14.60 -3.68 15.81
CA GLY A 294 -15.96 -3.16 15.91
C GLY A 294 -16.28 -1.91 15.07
N ALA A 295 -15.34 -1.44 14.24
CA ALA A 295 -15.56 -0.32 13.31
C ALA A 295 -16.79 -0.51 12.40
N LYS A 296 -16.99 -1.71 11.86
CA LYS A 296 -18.15 -2.03 11.00
C LYS A 296 -19.47 -1.87 11.79
N GLU A 297 -19.56 -2.43 13.00
CA GLU A 297 -20.75 -2.30 13.85
C GLU A 297 -21.02 -0.86 14.30
N LEU A 298 -19.96 -0.10 14.61
CA LEU A 298 -20.06 1.31 14.97
C LEU A 298 -20.57 2.13 13.78
N SER A 299 -20.04 1.89 12.57
CA SER A 299 -20.50 2.56 11.35
C SER A 299 -21.98 2.28 11.05
N THR A 300 -22.42 1.02 11.19
CA THR A 300 -23.82 0.64 10.99
C THR A 300 -24.75 1.29 12.02
N ARG A 301 -24.33 1.39 13.29
CA ARG A 301 -25.12 2.06 14.34
C ARG A 301 -25.22 3.57 14.13
N LEU A 302 -24.12 4.20 13.70
CA LEU A 302 -24.08 5.64 13.42
C LEU A 302 -24.89 5.98 12.16
N ARG A 303 -24.75 5.17 11.10
CA ARG A 303 -25.56 5.29 9.88
C ARG A 303 -27.05 5.08 10.16
N ARG A 304 -27.42 4.08 10.96
CA ARG A 304 -28.82 3.88 11.42
C ARG A 304 -29.36 5.13 12.13
N ARG A 305 -28.56 5.74 13.01
CA ARG A 305 -28.93 6.99 13.71
C ARG A 305 -29.09 8.16 12.74
N GLY A 306 -28.18 8.30 11.77
CA GLY A 306 -28.25 9.35 10.74
C GLY A 306 -29.46 9.21 9.81
N VAL A 307 -29.81 7.97 9.42
CA VAL A 307 -31.01 7.65 8.63
C VAL A 307 -32.29 7.92 9.42
N LEU A 308 -32.33 7.55 10.70
CA LEU A 308 -33.48 7.84 11.60
C LEU A 308 -33.67 9.34 11.84
N ASN A 309 -32.58 10.11 11.86
CA ASN A 309 -32.59 11.56 12.05
C ASN A 309 -32.80 12.34 10.74
N GLY A 310 -32.82 11.66 9.57
CA GLY A 310 -33.06 12.27 8.26
C GLY A 310 -31.86 12.97 7.62
N THR A 311 -30.66 12.83 8.19
CA THR A 311 -29.42 13.45 7.68
C THR A 311 -28.81 12.69 6.49
N ILE A 312 -29.10 11.38 6.38
CA ILE A 312 -28.55 10.48 5.34
C ILE A 312 -29.69 9.86 4.55
N GLU A 313 -29.62 9.91 3.21
CA GLU A 313 -30.60 9.23 2.34
C GLU A 313 -30.42 7.71 2.41
N PRO A 314 -31.49 6.93 2.69
CA PRO A 314 -31.41 5.48 2.79
C PRO A 314 -31.30 4.83 1.40
N THR A 315 -30.30 3.96 1.24
CA THR A 315 -30.08 3.11 0.05
C THR A 315 -31.22 2.11 -0.12
N ASP A 316 -31.50 1.66 -1.34
CA ASP A 316 -32.65 0.77 -1.65
C ASP A 316 -32.63 -0.54 -0.83
N GLU A 317 -31.46 -1.12 -0.58
CA GLU A 317 -31.28 -2.32 0.25
C GLU A 317 -31.51 -2.05 1.76
N GLU A 318 -31.17 -0.83 2.22
CA GLU A 318 -31.34 -0.42 3.63
C GLU A 318 -32.79 -0.02 3.95
N ARG A 319 -33.57 0.40 2.94
CA ARG A 319 -35.01 0.68 3.10
C ARG A 319 -35.80 -0.57 3.45
N GLU A 320 -35.43 -1.72 2.87
CA GLU A 320 -36.05 -3.01 3.18
C GLU A 320 -35.58 -3.54 4.54
N GLU A 321 -34.28 -3.44 4.85
CA GLU A 321 -33.72 -3.97 6.09
C GLU A 321 -34.17 -3.19 7.35
N PHE A 322 -34.22 -1.86 7.27
CA PHE A 322 -34.62 -1.03 8.42
C PHE A 322 -36.13 -0.98 8.63
N LYS A 323 -36.94 -1.62 7.76
CA LYS A 323 -38.41 -1.51 7.75
C LYS A 323 -38.82 -0.05 7.96
N LEU A 324 -38.19 0.87 7.22
CA LEU A 324 -38.58 2.27 7.22
C LEU A 324 -39.91 2.37 6.49
N ASP A 325 -40.96 2.02 7.20
CA ASP A 325 -42.31 2.37 6.82
C ASP A 325 -42.36 3.89 6.97
N LEU A 326 -42.06 4.60 5.88
CA LEU A 326 -42.12 6.07 5.79
C LEU A 326 -43.45 6.60 6.36
N ARG A 327 -44.50 5.74 6.33
CA ARG A 327 -45.81 5.92 6.93
C ARG A 327 -45.81 6.01 8.46
N GLU A 328 -44.97 5.27 9.19
CA GLU A 328 -44.91 5.32 10.66
C GLU A 328 -44.15 6.56 11.17
N GLN A 329 -43.09 6.98 10.49
CA GLN A 329 -42.39 8.23 10.82
C GLN A 329 -43.28 9.46 10.56
N ILE A 330 -44.00 9.49 9.42
CA ILE A 330 -44.99 10.54 9.14
C ILE A 330 -46.11 10.52 10.19
N LYS A 331 -46.59 9.34 10.60
CA LYS A 331 -47.56 9.22 11.70
C LYS A 331 -47.01 9.79 13.01
N GLN A 332 -45.79 9.43 13.40
CA GLN A 332 -45.20 9.87 14.68
C GLN A 332 -44.90 11.37 14.72
N GLN A 333 -44.57 12.01 13.59
CA GLN A 333 -44.41 13.46 13.51
C GLN A 333 -45.76 14.21 13.48
N LEU A 334 -46.80 13.65 12.84
CA LEU A 334 -48.12 14.30 12.77
C LEU A 334 -48.96 14.12 14.04
N LEU A 335 -48.78 13.03 14.78
CA LEU A 335 -49.52 12.73 16.02
C LEU A 335 -49.42 13.81 17.12
N PRO A 336 -48.25 14.39 17.44
CA PRO A 336 -48.16 15.48 18.42
C PRO A 336 -48.74 16.79 17.90
N ALA A 337 -48.57 17.13 16.61
CA ALA A 337 -49.12 18.34 16.01
C ALA A 337 -50.67 18.33 15.98
N ILE A 338 -51.27 17.19 15.61
CA ILE A 338 -52.73 17.01 15.64
C ILE A 338 -53.26 17.04 17.08
N ARG A 339 -52.50 16.52 18.06
CA ARG A 339 -52.89 16.58 19.48
C ARG A 339 -52.87 18.01 20.03
N GLU A 340 -51.96 18.86 19.58
CA GLU A 340 -51.95 20.27 19.97
C GLU A 340 -53.08 21.06 19.30
N GLU A 341 -53.37 20.84 18.01
CA GLU A 341 -54.50 21.49 17.35
C GLU A 341 -55.85 21.10 17.98
N VAL A 342 -56.07 19.81 18.28
CA VAL A 342 -57.30 19.37 18.94
C VAL A 342 -57.43 19.92 20.37
N LYS A 343 -56.32 20.07 21.10
CA LYS A 343 -56.33 20.71 22.43
C LYS A 343 -56.64 22.21 22.32
N ASN A 344 -56.09 22.89 21.32
CA ASN A 344 -56.34 24.30 21.10
C ASN A 344 -57.79 24.54 20.68
N GLU A 345 -58.34 23.76 19.75
CA GLU A 345 -59.77 23.83 19.39
C GLU A 345 -60.69 23.50 20.57
N ALA A 346 -60.36 22.48 21.37
CA ALA A 346 -61.13 22.16 22.56
C ALA A 346 -61.10 23.31 23.59
N SER A 347 -59.96 23.98 23.76
CA SER A 347 -59.84 25.15 24.65
C SER A 347 -60.63 26.36 24.12
N ILE A 348 -60.65 26.58 22.80
CA ILE A 348 -61.43 27.66 22.17
C ILE A 348 -62.94 27.41 22.36
N ARG A 349 -63.42 26.18 22.15
CA ARG A 349 -64.84 25.85 22.41
C ARG A 349 -65.23 25.97 23.87
N LEU A 350 -64.33 25.69 24.80
CA LEU A 350 -64.57 25.84 26.23
C LEU A 350 -64.67 27.32 26.63
N ILE A 351 -63.83 28.17 26.03
CA ILE A 351 -63.90 29.63 26.20
C ILE A 351 -65.18 30.19 25.58
N GLU A 352 -65.58 29.74 24.40
CA GLU A 352 -66.87 30.13 23.77
C GLU A 352 -68.06 29.69 24.63
N ALA A 353 -68.07 28.46 25.14
CA ALA A 353 -69.13 27.98 26.02
C ALA A 353 -69.19 28.76 27.34
N GLN A 354 -68.04 29.10 27.94
CA GLN A 354 -67.99 29.96 29.12
C GLN A 354 -68.45 31.39 28.82
N SER A 355 -68.08 31.96 27.67
CA SER A 355 -68.55 33.28 27.24
C SER A 355 -70.06 33.31 27.00
N ALA A 356 -70.63 32.24 26.45
CA ALA A 356 -72.07 32.10 26.25
C ALA A 356 -72.83 31.94 27.57
N GLN A 357 -72.28 31.19 28.53
CA GLN A 357 -72.84 31.09 29.88
C GLN A 357 -72.79 32.43 30.61
N LEU A 358 -71.65 33.14 30.56
CA LEU A 358 -71.51 34.47 31.17
C LEU A 358 -72.44 35.50 30.54
N ASN A 359 -72.66 35.44 29.21
CA ASN A 359 -73.63 36.31 28.53
C ASN A 359 -75.08 35.95 28.88
N ALA A 360 -75.42 34.67 29.01
CA ALA A 360 -76.74 34.25 29.46
C ALA A 360 -77.00 34.66 30.92
N GLU A 361 -75.98 34.57 31.78
CA GLU A 361 -76.06 35.01 33.17
C GLU A 361 -76.15 36.55 33.28
N ALA A 362 -75.42 37.29 32.44
CA ALA A 362 -75.55 38.74 32.32
C ALA A 362 -76.93 39.19 31.81
N GLN A 363 -77.53 38.46 30.87
CA GLN A 363 -78.90 38.71 30.39
C GLN A 363 -79.94 38.41 31.48
N ASN A 364 -79.76 37.34 32.27
CA ASN A 364 -80.62 37.03 33.40
C ASN A 364 -80.51 38.06 34.53
N LEU A 365 -79.31 38.58 34.81
CA LEU A 365 -79.09 39.69 35.74
C LEU A 365 -79.71 41.00 35.24
N HIS A 366 -79.59 41.31 33.94
CA HIS A 366 -80.28 42.46 33.34
C HIS A 366 -81.80 42.35 33.41
N ALA A 367 -82.36 41.15 33.19
CA ALA A 367 -83.79 40.89 33.32
C ALA A 367 -84.28 40.98 34.77
N ALA A 368 -83.46 40.58 35.75
CA ALA A 368 -83.77 40.69 37.17
C ALA A 368 -83.69 42.13 37.71
N VAL A 369 -82.81 42.97 37.15
CA VAL A 369 -82.69 44.39 37.50
C VAL A 369 -83.78 45.24 36.83
N ALA A 370 -84.30 44.83 35.67
CA ALA A 370 -85.43 45.51 35.00
C ALA A 370 -86.82 45.20 35.61
N ALA A 371 -86.91 44.26 36.55
CA ALA A 371 -88.15 43.82 37.21
C ALA A 371 -88.29 44.33 38.67
N LYS A 372 -87.50 45.33 39.06
CA LYS A 372 -87.63 46.11 40.30
C LYS A 372 -87.71 47.59 39.96
#